data_AF-A0A496ZZU3-F1
#
_entry.id   AF-A0A496ZZU3-F1
#
_cell.length_a   1.000
_cell.length_b   1.000
_cell.length_c   1.000
_cell.angle_alpha   90.00
_cell.angle_beta   90.00
_cell.angle_gamma   90.00
#
_symmetry.space_group_name_H-M   'P 1'
#
loop_
_entity.id
_entity.type
_entity.pdbx_description
1 polymer ?
#
loop_
_entity_poly.entity_id
_entity_poly.type
_entity_poly.pdbx_seq_one_letter_code
_entity_poly.pdbx_strand_id
1 'polypeptide(L)'
;MVQWVSRGQWEQWRQRKQWKQRGQRKQWGNGSHGAELTFPYGESPFRAEKNTPLVRAFLRAIRAEGGRPRFKLKTGTSDMNIVGPAWGCPIVAYGPGDAALDHTPNEHIEIDEFRRGVGVLARALETLAG
;
A
#
# COMPACT_ATOMS: atom_id res chain seq x y z
N MET A 1 -2.81 3.84 1.80
CA MET A 1 -2.97 3.69 0.34
C MET A 1 -4.41 3.96 -0.04
N VAL A 2 -4.63 4.78 -1.06
CA VAL A 2 -5.93 4.92 -1.73
C VAL A 2 -5.78 4.18 -3.05
N GLN A 3 -6.57 3.15 -3.27
CA GLN A 3 -6.54 2.41 -4.54
C GLN A 3 -7.95 2.40 -5.14
N TRP A 4 -8.00 2.43 -6.47
CA TRP A 4 -9.20 2.12 -7.22
C TRP A 4 -9.50 0.60 -7.13
N VAL A 5 -10.74 0.22 -7.44
CA VAL A 5 -11.12 -1.19 -7.58
C VAL A 5 -12.10 -1.32 -8.74
N SER A 6 -11.75 -2.08 -9.77
CA SER A 6 -12.71 -2.59 -10.77
C SER A 6 -13.66 -3.59 -10.10
N ARG A 7 -14.86 -3.77 -10.66
CA ARG A 7 -15.76 -4.86 -10.22
C ARG A 7 -15.05 -6.20 -10.50
N GLY A 8 -14.64 -6.92 -9.45
CA GLY A 8 -14.09 -8.28 -9.55
C GLY A 8 -12.98 -8.62 -8.53
N GLN A 9 -12.21 -7.64 -8.05
CA GLN A 9 -10.98 -7.90 -7.28
C GLN A 9 -11.19 -8.21 -5.77
N TRP A 10 -12.42 -8.48 -5.32
CA TRP A 10 -12.75 -8.45 -3.88
C TRP A 10 -12.82 -9.80 -3.16
N GLU A 11 -13.01 -10.91 -3.85
CA GLU A 11 -13.26 -12.20 -3.17
C GLU A 11 -11.99 -12.92 -2.71
N GLN A 12 -10.82 -12.61 -3.28
CA GLN A 12 -9.57 -13.31 -2.95
C GLN A 12 -8.79 -12.71 -1.77
N TRP A 13 -9.04 -11.45 -1.39
CA TRP A 13 -8.27 -10.74 -0.35
C TRP A 13 -8.74 -10.96 1.10
N ARG A 14 -9.87 -11.65 1.32
CA ARG A 14 -10.51 -11.73 2.66
C ARG A 14 -9.80 -12.70 3.63
N GLN A 15 -8.85 -13.53 3.18
CA GLN A 15 -8.37 -14.67 3.97
C GLN A 15 -7.01 -14.53 4.66
N ARG A 16 -6.28 -13.41 4.56
CA ARG A 16 -4.99 -13.25 5.27
C ARG A 16 -5.11 -12.19 6.36
N LYS A 17 -5.70 -12.55 7.51
CA LYS A 17 -5.73 -11.70 8.70
C LYS A 17 -4.87 -12.23 9.85
N GLN A 18 -4.22 -11.27 10.49
CA GLN A 18 -3.55 -11.25 11.80
C GLN A 18 -2.09 -11.67 11.87
N TRP A 19 -1.22 -10.65 11.86
CA TRP A 19 0.01 -10.67 12.66
C TRP A 19 0.09 -9.37 13.47
N LYS A 20 -0.02 -9.48 14.80
CA LYS A 20 0.47 -8.45 15.73
C LYS A 20 1.93 -8.78 16.01
N GLN A 21 2.86 -7.94 15.57
CA GLN A 21 4.24 -8.06 16.04
C GLN A 21 4.40 -7.32 17.37
N ARG A 22 4.63 -8.08 18.44
CA ARG A 22 5.33 -7.60 19.63
C ARG A 22 6.82 -7.74 19.34
N GLY A 23 7.55 -6.64 19.28
CA GLY A 23 9.01 -6.65 19.38
C GLY A 23 9.39 -7.12 20.79
N GLN A 24 9.73 -8.40 20.93
CA GLN A 24 10.26 -9.00 22.15
C GLN A 24 11.33 -10.01 21.72
N ARG A 25 12.55 -9.87 22.24
CA ARG A 25 13.60 -10.89 22.18
C ARG A 25 13.03 -12.14 22.87
N LYS A 26 12.63 -13.15 22.10
CA LYS A 26 12.27 -14.46 22.63
C LYS A 26 13.54 -15.30 22.70
N GLN A 27 13.94 -15.68 23.90
CA GLN A 27 14.91 -16.75 24.09
C GLN A 27 14.17 -18.08 23.93
N TRP A 28 14.51 -18.84 22.90
CA TRP A 28 13.96 -20.17 22.65
C TRP A 28 14.77 -21.16 23.48
N GLY A 29 14.08 -22.08 24.18
CA GLY A 29 14.71 -23.04 25.08
C GLY A 29 15.76 -23.91 24.38
N ASN A 30 16.82 -24.23 25.11
CA ASN A 30 17.91 -25.10 24.68
C ASN A 30 17.39 -26.50 24.33
N GLY A 31 17.18 -26.77 23.04
CA GLY A 31 16.62 -28.04 22.61
C GLY A 31 16.78 -28.31 21.12
N SER A 32 17.96 -28.06 20.55
CA SER A 32 18.40 -28.57 19.24
C SER A 32 19.78 -27.99 18.92
N HIS A 33 20.66 -28.77 18.26
CA HIS A 33 22.02 -28.40 17.83
C HIS A 33 22.18 -26.91 17.52
N GLY A 34 23.20 -26.27 18.13
CA GLY A 34 23.37 -24.82 18.14
C GLY A 34 23.30 -24.20 16.74
N ALA A 35 22.22 -23.47 16.47
CA ALA A 35 22.07 -22.66 15.27
C ALA A 35 22.16 -21.18 15.67
N GLU A 36 22.95 -20.41 14.93
CA GLU A 36 23.01 -18.96 15.04
C GLU A 36 22.02 -18.34 14.04
N LEU A 37 21.23 -17.36 14.49
CA LEU A 37 20.28 -16.64 13.65
C LEU A 37 20.62 -15.15 13.65
N THR A 38 20.76 -14.57 12.45
CA THR A 38 20.95 -13.14 12.24
C THR A 38 19.77 -12.54 11.48
N PHE A 39 19.32 -11.36 11.90
CA PHE A 39 18.24 -10.61 11.24
C PHE A 39 18.81 -9.27 10.74
N PRO A 40 19.50 -9.26 9.58
CA PRO A 40 20.23 -8.08 9.12
C PRO A 40 19.31 -6.95 8.62
N TYR A 41 18.04 -7.24 8.35
CA TYR A 41 17.09 -6.29 7.79
C TYR A 41 15.76 -6.33 8.55
N GLY A 42 15.13 -5.18 8.69
CA GLY A 42 13.82 -5.05 9.29
C GLY A 42 13.25 -3.66 9.06
N GLU A 43 12.05 -3.61 8.49
CA GLU A 43 11.37 -2.35 8.22
C GLU A 43 10.20 -2.13 9.16
N SER A 44 10.10 -0.90 9.67
CA SER A 44 8.99 -0.52 10.55
C SER A 44 7.68 -0.48 9.75
N PRO A 45 6.56 -0.98 10.31
CA PRO A 45 5.27 -0.84 9.66
C PRO A 45 4.87 0.63 9.63
N PHE A 46 4.35 1.11 8.50
CA PHE A 46 3.87 2.48 8.37
C PHE A 46 2.38 2.51 8.05
N ARG A 47 1.65 3.43 8.69
CA ARG A 47 0.22 3.67 8.46
C ARG A 47 -0.06 5.17 8.41
N ALA A 48 -0.37 5.65 7.20
CA ALA A 48 -0.75 7.04 6.97
C ALA A 48 -2.17 7.37 7.47
N GLU A 49 -2.38 8.63 7.83
CA GLU A 49 -3.68 9.21 8.22
C GLU A 49 -4.67 9.19 7.05
N LYS A 50 -5.95 8.94 7.33
CA LYS A 50 -7.00 8.83 6.31
C LYS A 50 -7.68 10.16 6.01
N ASN A 51 -7.49 11.18 6.83
CA ASN A 51 -8.10 12.49 6.64
C ASN A 51 -7.07 13.61 6.53
N THR A 52 -6.46 13.74 5.35
CA THR A 52 -5.51 14.81 5.02
C THR A 52 -5.94 15.52 3.73
N PRO A 53 -5.47 16.75 3.46
CA PRO A 53 -5.71 17.41 2.18
C PRO A 53 -5.31 16.53 0.98
N LEU A 54 -4.15 15.89 1.06
CA LEU A 54 -3.65 14.92 0.08
C LEU A 54 -4.66 13.79 -0.17
N VAL A 55 -5.15 13.14 0.89
CA VAL A 55 -6.13 12.06 0.73
C VAL A 55 -7.43 12.57 0.11
N ARG A 56 -7.95 13.71 0.55
CA ARG A 56 -9.18 14.29 -0.01
C ARG A 56 -9.04 14.62 -1.49
N ALA A 57 -7.89 15.12 -1.93
CA ALA A 57 -7.59 15.37 -3.34
C ALA A 57 -7.68 14.07 -4.16
N PHE A 58 -7.04 12.98 -3.71
CA PHE A 58 -7.15 11.67 -4.36
C PHE A 58 -8.57 11.12 -4.36
N LEU A 59 -9.32 11.25 -3.26
CA LEU A 59 -10.72 10.79 -3.20
C LEU A 59 -11.61 11.55 -4.20
N ARG A 60 -11.37 12.85 -4.41
CA ARG A 60 -12.09 13.67 -5.39
C ARG A 60 -11.69 13.28 -6.82
N ALA A 61 -10.39 13.20 -7.10
CA ALA A 61 -9.86 12.84 -8.40
C ALA A 61 -10.33 11.46 -8.87
N ILE A 62 -10.33 10.46 -7.98
CA ILE A 62 -10.83 9.11 -8.32
C ILE A 62 -12.30 9.14 -8.70
N ARG A 63 -13.14 9.94 -8.02
CA ARG A 63 -14.56 10.06 -8.37
C ARG A 63 -14.75 10.79 -9.70
N ALA A 64 -13.96 11.84 -9.96
CA ALA A 64 -14.00 12.59 -11.21
C ALA A 64 -13.65 11.72 -12.43
N GLU A 65 -12.73 10.76 -12.25
CA GLU A 65 -12.36 9.76 -13.27
C GLU A 65 -13.30 8.53 -13.28
N GLY A 66 -14.51 8.66 -12.75
CA GLY A 66 -15.54 7.61 -12.77
C GLY A 66 -15.30 6.43 -11.80
N GLY A 67 -14.29 6.54 -10.93
CA GLY A 67 -13.92 5.50 -9.99
C GLY A 67 -14.65 5.55 -8.64
N ARG A 68 -14.59 4.44 -7.90
CA ARG A 68 -15.07 4.34 -6.51
C ARG A 68 -13.88 4.16 -5.57
N PRO A 69 -13.43 5.21 -4.86
CA PRO A 69 -12.21 5.13 -4.06
C PRO A 69 -12.39 4.19 -2.87
N ARG A 70 -11.34 3.42 -2.54
CA ARG A 70 -11.26 2.64 -1.31
C ARG A 70 -9.90 2.80 -0.65
N PHE A 71 -9.91 2.80 0.68
CA PHE A 71 -8.67 2.68 1.45
C PHE A 71 -8.21 1.24 1.46
N LYS A 72 -6.93 1.02 1.22
CA LYS A 72 -6.27 -0.28 1.36
C LYS A 72 -5.11 -0.19 2.34
N LEU A 73 -4.89 -1.29 3.04
CA LEU A 73 -3.65 -1.58 3.77
C LEU A 73 -2.97 -2.71 3.01
N LYS A 74 -1.71 -2.51 2.62
CA LYS A 74 -0.91 -3.54 1.98
C LYS A 74 -0.11 -4.26 3.05
N THR A 75 0.00 -5.57 2.90
CA THR A 75 0.77 -6.44 3.82
C THR A 75 2.23 -6.57 3.41
N GLY A 76 2.57 -6.20 2.18
CA GLY A 76 3.97 -6.03 1.75
C GLY A 76 4.58 -4.74 2.28
N THR A 77 5.89 -4.61 2.10
CA THR A 77 6.68 -3.41 2.43
C THR A 77 6.82 -2.54 1.17
N SER A 78 7.05 -1.25 1.35
CA SER A 78 7.35 -0.29 0.28
C SER A 78 8.24 0.82 0.82
N ASP A 79 8.72 1.70 -0.05
CA ASP A 79 9.49 2.89 0.37
C ASP A 79 8.73 3.77 1.35
N MET A 80 7.38 3.74 1.37
CA MET A 80 6.58 4.45 2.39
C MET A 80 6.92 4.03 3.83
N ASN A 81 7.41 2.80 4.04
CA ASN A 81 7.87 2.34 5.35
C ASN A 81 9.09 3.14 5.84
N ILE A 82 9.95 3.56 4.90
CA ILE A 82 11.17 4.32 5.14
C ILE A 82 10.86 5.81 5.21
N VAL A 83 10.24 6.34 4.16
CA VAL A 83 10.11 7.79 3.97
C VAL A 83 8.99 8.39 4.80
N GLY A 84 7.95 7.61 5.12
CA GLY A 84 6.81 8.04 5.93
C GLY A 84 7.22 8.64 7.28
N PRO A 85 7.96 7.92 8.14
CA PRO A 85 8.45 8.48 9.41
C PRO A 85 9.54 9.55 9.22
N ALA A 86 10.35 9.47 8.16
CA ALA A 86 11.47 10.39 7.95
C ALA A 86 11.03 11.79 7.48
N TRP A 87 10.00 11.88 6.63
CA TRP A 87 9.57 13.17 6.04
C TRP A 87 8.55 13.93 6.89
N GLY A 88 7.82 13.24 7.78
CA GLY A 88 6.89 13.90 8.70
C GLY A 88 5.71 14.62 8.03
N CYS A 89 5.37 14.30 6.78
CA CYS A 89 4.29 14.92 6.02
C CYS A 89 3.20 13.90 5.60
N PRO A 90 2.00 14.36 5.20
CA PRO A 90 1.00 13.49 4.61
C PRO A 90 1.54 12.77 3.36
N ILE A 91 1.38 11.45 3.31
CA ILE A 91 1.84 10.62 2.18
C ILE A 91 0.79 9.56 1.82
N VAL A 92 0.66 9.25 0.54
CA VAL A 92 -0.20 8.17 0.03
C VAL A 92 0.57 7.34 -0.99
N ALA A 93 0.40 6.03 -0.97
CA ALA A 93 0.63 5.19 -2.15
C ALA A 93 -0.64 5.19 -3.01
N TYR A 94 -0.43 5.37 -4.31
CA TYR A 94 -1.44 5.34 -5.35
C TYR A 94 -0.82 4.75 -6.62
N GLY A 95 -1.59 3.93 -7.33
CA GLY A 95 -1.21 3.41 -8.65
C GLY A 95 -2.37 2.61 -9.26
N PRO A 96 -2.55 2.64 -10.59
CA PRO A 96 -3.44 1.72 -11.29
C PRO A 96 -2.83 0.31 -11.32
N GLY A 97 -3.64 -0.70 -11.59
CA GLY A 97 -3.22 -2.10 -11.73
C GLY A 97 -3.56 -2.99 -10.52
N ASP A 98 -3.38 -4.30 -10.73
CA ASP A 98 -3.63 -5.32 -9.73
C ASP A 98 -2.34 -5.81 -9.09
N ALA A 99 -2.14 -5.46 -7.82
CA ALA A 99 -0.97 -5.90 -7.08
C ALA A 99 -0.94 -7.41 -6.76
N ALA A 100 -2.00 -8.15 -7.08
CA ALA A 100 -1.94 -9.62 -7.05
C ALA A 100 -1.05 -10.18 -8.17
N LEU A 101 -0.75 -9.37 -9.19
CA LEU A 101 0.12 -9.73 -10.31
C LEU A 101 1.60 -9.42 -10.04
N ASP A 102 1.93 -8.74 -8.94
CA ASP A 102 3.30 -8.41 -8.54
C ASP A 102 4.15 -9.70 -8.54
N HIS A 103 5.24 -9.69 -9.32
CA HIS A 103 6.20 -10.81 -9.45
C HIS A 103 5.62 -12.09 -10.06
N THR A 104 4.49 -12.00 -10.76
CA THR A 104 3.97 -13.13 -11.54
C THR A 104 4.52 -13.12 -12.97
N PRO A 105 4.66 -14.28 -13.64
CA PRO A 105 5.07 -14.31 -15.05
C PRO A 105 4.09 -13.61 -16.01
N ASN A 106 2.85 -13.38 -15.56
CA ASN A 106 1.78 -12.74 -16.34
C ASN A 106 1.48 -11.34 -15.80
N GLU A 107 2.49 -10.63 -15.28
CA GLU A 107 2.33 -9.25 -14.83
C GLU A 107 1.89 -8.36 -16.00
N HIS A 108 0.72 -7.71 -15.86
CA HIS A 108 0.15 -6.83 -16.87
C HIS A 108 -0.73 -5.77 -16.24
N ILE A 109 -1.07 -4.76 -17.03
CA ILE A 109 -2.01 -3.71 -16.67
C ILE A 109 -2.91 -3.41 -17.87
N GLU A 110 -4.19 -3.18 -17.61
CA GLU A 110 -5.13 -2.71 -18.63
C GLU A 110 -4.78 -1.28 -19.06
N ILE A 111 -4.63 -1.04 -20.36
CA ILE A 111 -4.22 0.26 -20.90
C ILE A 111 -5.18 1.38 -20.49
N ASP A 112 -6.48 1.08 -20.48
CA ASP A 112 -7.48 2.06 -20.06
C ASP A 112 -7.43 2.33 -18.55
N GLU A 113 -7.05 1.33 -17.74
CA GLU A 113 -6.81 1.55 -16.31
C GLU A 113 -5.58 2.40 -16.07
N PHE A 114 -4.50 2.16 -16.81
CA PHE A 114 -3.31 2.98 -16.79
C PHE A 114 -3.64 4.45 -17.14
N ARG A 115 -4.35 4.69 -18.24
CA ARG A 115 -4.75 6.05 -18.69
C ARG A 115 -5.61 6.77 -17.65
N ARG A 116 -6.61 6.09 -17.07
CA ARG A 116 -7.40 6.66 -15.97
C ARG A 116 -6.54 6.94 -14.75
N GLY A 117 -5.57 6.08 -14.45
CA GLY A 117 -4.60 6.26 -13.38
C GLY A 117 -3.82 7.57 -13.51
N VAL A 118 -3.35 7.87 -14.72
CA VAL A 118 -2.71 9.16 -15.04
C VAL A 118 -3.68 10.32 -14.80
N GLY A 119 -4.93 10.23 -15.27
CA GLY A 119 -5.95 11.26 -15.07
C GLY A 119 -6.23 11.56 -13.59
N VAL A 120 -6.30 10.52 -12.75
CA VAL A 120 -6.47 10.70 -11.30
C VAL A 120 -5.28 11.43 -10.68
N LEU A 121 -4.05 11.02 -11.04
CA LEU A 121 -2.85 11.64 -10.49
C LEU A 121 -2.78 13.12 -10.88
N ALA A 122 -3.01 13.45 -12.16
CA ALA A 122 -3.03 14.82 -12.65
C ALA A 122 -4.04 15.68 -11.89
N ARG A 123 -5.29 15.25 -11.78
CA ARG A 123 -6.34 16.00 -11.06
C ARG A 123 -6.08 16.13 -9.57
N ALA A 124 -5.48 15.11 -8.94
CA ALA A 124 -5.13 15.18 -7.53
C ALA A 124 -4.07 16.27 -7.29
N LEU A 125 -3.07 16.37 -8.16
CA LEU A 125 -2.05 17.42 -8.11
C LEU A 125 -2.64 18.80 -8.39
N GLU A 126 -3.50 18.95 -9.40
CA GLU A 126 -4.22 20.20 -9.68
C GLU A 126 -5.05 20.66 -8.48
N THR A 127 -5.73 19.72 -7.80
CA THR A 127 -6.53 20.01 -6.60
C THR A 127 -5.69 20.44 -5.40
N LEU A 128 -4.40 20.07 -5.36
CA LEU A 128 -3.49 20.47 -4.28
C LEU A 128 -2.76 21.78 -4.57
N ALA A 129 -2.59 22.11 -5.85
CA ALA A 129 -1.95 23.34 -6.28
C ALA A 129 -2.88 24.55 -6.24
N GLY A 130 -4.19 24.34 -6.38
CA GLY A 130 -5.24 25.37 -6.23
C GLY A 130 -5.79 25.43 -4.82
#